data_AF-A0A2I0NC28-F1
#
_entry.id   AF-A0A2I0NC28-F1
#
_cell.length_a   1.000
_cell.length_b   1.000
_cell.length_c   1.000
_cell.angle_alpha   90.00
_cell.angle_beta   90.00
_cell.angle_gamma   90.00
#
_symmetry.space_group_name_H-M   'P 1'
#
loop_
_entity.id
_entity.type
_entity.pdbx_description
1 polymer ?
#
loop_
_entity_poly.entity_id
_entity_poly.type
_entity_poly.pdbx_seq_one_letter_code
_entity_poly.pdbx_strand_id
1 'polypeptide(L)'
;MHGNFHNYLQLALLFINGFLISRLFIRRGIAERAVAFFIRKSKGHISWIVIYLLFTSALISMFIPNVITVLALLPLLEILGKDFSLYDTPQKNLKSSLAMANLYGANIGGTGSINGSPAHLMLLGFLALKAVPGYQQFNFVSWLGWGLPLVLVLTTCAALILVFLLIPRHLRRSNIDFLHFHSQRSHFPLQKPALILSIFSFLFWLLLSTINLLIGPAAYLATTIVGILYLLLFLALLFFFPFSHTQNTLKEKLLAFKDCFNNLPAKGFILIIITFSLSALLLALEVDKLITPLISFIIPAHPSLFWVTLLFCLATVFISEFISNTAT
;
A
#
# COMPACT_ATOMS: atom_id res chain seq x y z
N MET A 1 -20.56 24.79 -1.52
CA MET A 1 -19.08 24.84 -1.44
C MET A 1 -18.49 24.37 -0.09
N HIS A 2 -19.16 24.58 1.06
CA HIS A 2 -18.59 24.22 2.38
C HIS A 2 -18.46 22.71 2.69
N GLY A 3 -19.32 21.85 2.16
CA GLY A 3 -19.23 20.38 2.39
C GLY A 3 -18.01 19.72 1.74
N ASN A 4 -17.44 20.35 0.71
CA ASN A 4 -16.35 19.77 -0.07
C ASN A 4 -15.01 19.84 0.67
N PHE A 5 -14.73 20.96 1.35
CA PHE A 5 -13.45 21.18 2.04
C PHE A 5 -13.20 20.19 3.18
N HIS A 6 -14.23 19.89 3.96
CA HIS A 6 -14.14 19.01 5.12
C HIS A 6 -13.75 17.57 4.75
N ASN A 7 -14.31 17.05 3.64
CA ASN A 7 -13.96 15.72 3.15
C ASN A 7 -12.48 15.64 2.73
N TYR A 8 -11.95 16.66 2.07
CA TYR A 8 -10.52 16.69 1.70
C TYR A 8 -9.60 16.82 2.88
N LEU A 9 -9.97 17.66 3.86
CA LEU A 9 -9.20 17.76 5.08
C LEU A 9 -9.15 16.41 5.78
N GLN A 10 -10.27 15.68 5.83
CA GLN A 10 -10.31 14.34 6.40
C GLN A 10 -9.45 13.33 5.63
N LEU A 11 -9.50 13.34 4.29
CA LEU A 11 -8.61 12.51 3.47
C LEU A 11 -7.13 12.87 3.73
N ALA A 12 -6.78 14.15 3.78
CA ALA A 12 -5.40 14.57 4.09
C ALA A 12 -4.94 14.07 5.47
N LEU A 13 -5.78 14.17 6.49
CA LEU A 13 -5.48 13.63 7.83
C LEU A 13 -5.31 12.10 7.81
N LEU A 14 -6.14 11.39 7.05
CA LEU A 14 -6.04 9.94 6.84
C LEU A 14 -4.71 9.57 6.18
N PHE A 15 -4.27 10.31 5.15
CA PHE A 15 -2.99 10.10 4.49
C PHE A 15 -1.80 10.37 5.42
N ILE A 16 -1.85 11.44 6.23
CA ILE A 16 -0.80 11.74 7.23
C ILE A 16 -0.71 10.61 8.26
N ASN A 17 -1.85 10.13 8.76
CA ASN A 17 -1.89 9.00 9.69
C ASN A 17 -1.34 7.72 9.05
N GLY A 18 -1.75 7.41 7.81
CA GLY A 18 -1.25 6.27 7.04
C GLY A 18 0.26 6.31 6.83
N PHE A 19 0.81 7.49 6.50
CA PHE A 19 2.25 7.68 6.40
C PHE A 19 2.95 7.37 7.74
N LEU A 20 2.46 7.91 8.86
CA LEU A 20 3.05 7.65 10.18
C LEU A 20 2.96 6.18 10.59
N ILE A 21 1.85 5.49 10.29
CA ILE A 21 1.72 4.04 10.49
C ILE A 21 2.76 3.29 9.66
N SER A 22 2.99 3.69 8.41
CA SER A 22 4.01 3.06 7.57
C SER A 22 5.41 3.21 8.18
N ARG A 23 5.73 4.38 8.75
CA ARG A 23 7.00 4.62 9.45
C ARG A 23 7.12 3.76 10.71
N LEU A 24 6.03 3.61 11.43
CA LEU A 24 5.97 2.76 12.62
C LEU A 24 6.19 1.28 12.26
N PHE A 25 5.60 0.80 11.17
CA PHE A 25 5.78 -0.59 10.70
C PHE A 25 7.23 -0.89 10.36
N ILE A 26 7.89 0.02 9.64
CA ILE A 26 9.31 -0.11 9.26
C ILE A 26 10.18 -0.09 10.53
N ARG A 27 9.99 0.90 11.41
CA ARG A 27 10.84 1.07 12.60
C ARG A 27 10.73 -0.12 13.55
N ARG A 28 9.52 -0.68 13.69
CA ARG A 28 9.22 -1.78 14.62
C ARG A 28 9.24 -3.15 13.94
N GLY A 29 9.65 -3.22 12.68
CA GLY A 29 9.77 -4.46 11.91
C GLY A 29 8.51 -5.34 11.93
N ILE A 30 7.35 -4.71 11.77
CA ILE A 30 6.05 -5.40 11.77
C ILE A 30 5.92 -6.25 10.50
N ALA A 31 6.40 -5.73 9.37
CA ALA A 31 6.37 -6.38 8.07
C ALA A 31 7.16 -7.70 8.10
N GLU A 32 8.39 -7.64 8.60
CA GLU A 32 9.32 -8.76 8.73
C GLU A 32 8.77 -9.81 9.67
N ARG A 33 8.15 -9.41 10.79
CA ARG A 33 7.50 -10.34 11.72
C ARG A 33 6.30 -11.04 11.10
N ALA A 34 5.48 -10.31 10.32
CA ALA A 34 4.34 -10.91 9.64
C ALA A 34 4.79 -11.98 8.63
N VAL A 35 5.77 -11.64 7.79
CA VAL A 35 6.32 -12.61 6.82
C VAL A 35 6.96 -13.79 7.56
N ALA A 36 7.75 -13.54 8.60
CA ALA A 36 8.36 -14.59 9.42
C ALA A 36 7.34 -15.56 10.02
N PHE A 37 6.21 -15.04 10.50
CA PHE A 37 5.12 -15.85 11.04
C PHE A 37 4.54 -16.79 9.98
N PHE A 38 4.23 -16.27 8.78
CA PHE A 38 3.65 -17.08 7.72
C PHE A 38 4.66 -18.05 7.10
N ILE A 39 5.94 -17.68 7.00
CA ILE A 39 7.00 -18.59 6.56
C ILE A 39 7.13 -19.77 7.52
N ARG A 40 7.09 -19.55 8.84
CA ARG A 40 7.06 -20.67 9.80
C ARG A 40 5.82 -21.56 9.62
N LYS A 41 4.68 -20.95 9.30
CA LYS A 41 3.43 -21.67 9.04
C LYS A 41 3.49 -22.53 7.76
N SER A 42 4.35 -22.19 6.80
CA SER A 42 4.58 -22.98 5.58
C SER A 42 5.20 -24.36 5.82
N LYS A 43 5.80 -24.59 7.00
CA LYS A 43 6.54 -25.83 7.32
C LYS A 43 7.63 -26.19 6.29
N GLY A 44 8.18 -25.20 5.58
CA GLY A 44 9.25 -25.39 4.60
C GLY A 44 8.78 -25.66 3.17
N HIS A 45 7.48 -25.81 2.90
CA HIS A 45 6.97 -26.05 1.56
C HIS A 45 7.16 -24.82 0.64
N ILE A 46 7.93 -24.98 -0.45
CA ILE A 46 8.30 -23.89 -1.37
C ILE A 46 7.09 -23.11 -1.89
N SER A 47 6.07 -23.80 -2.42
CA SER A 47 4.88 -23.14 -2.98
C SER A 47 4.18 -22.27 -1.93
N TRP A 48 4.04 -22.77 -0.70
CA TRP A 48 3.40 -22.05 0.39
C TRP A 48 4.22 -20.86 0.85
N ILE A 49 5.55 -20.94 0.82
CA ILE A 49 6.42 -19.80 1.15
C ILE A 49 6.17 -18.65 0.17
N VAL A 50 6.16 -18.94 -1.14
CA VAL A 50 5.91 -17.94 -2.19
C VAL A 50 4.50 -17.35 -2.05
N ILE A 51 3.48 -18.19 -1.86
CA ILE A 51 2.10 -17.75 -1.63
C ILE A 51 2.03 -16.86 -0.38
N TYR A 52 2.59 -17.29 0.74
CA TYR A 52 2.54 -16.53 1.99
C TYR A 52 3.27 -15.20 1.88
N LEU A 53 4.43 -15.17 1.21
CA LEU A 53 5.16 -13.94 0.95
C LEU A 53 4.33 -12.97 0.10
N LEU A 54 3.71 -13.46 -0.98
CA LEU A 54 2.83 -12.68 -1.84
C LEU A 54 1.66 -12.07 -1.06
N PHE A 55 0.90 -12.90 -0.34
CA PHE A 55 -0.26 -12.46 0.44
C PHE A 55 0.12 -11.52 1.58
N THR A 56 1.24 -11.78 2.25
CA THR A 56 1.70 -10.92 3.35
C THR A 56 2.18 -9.58 2.82
N SER A 57 2.91 -9.56 1.70
CA SER A 57 3.32 -8.32 1.03
C SER A 57 2.11 -7.51 0.57
N ALA A 58 1.09 -8.16 0.00
CA ALA A 58 -0.16 -7.50 -0.36
C ALA A 58 -0.88 -6.89 0.85
N LEU A 59 -1.00 -7.64 1.94
CA LEU A 59 -1.67 -7.16 3.16
C LEU A 59 -0.91 -5.97 3.77
N ILE A 60 0.42 -6.07 3.87
CA ILE A 60 1.26 -4.97 4.40
C ILE A 60 1.12 -3.73 3.50
N SER A 61 1.12 -3.91 2.19
CA SER A 61 1.09 -2.79 1.25
C SER A 61 -0.25 -2.07 1.15
N MET A 62 -1.32 -2.59 1.78
CA MET A 62 -2.54 -1.81 1.99
C MET A 62 -2.33 -0.63 2.97
N PHE A 63 -1.30 -0.71 3.80
CA PHE A 63 -0.99 0.27 4.85
C PHE A 63 0.33 1.02 4.59
N ILE A 64 1.24 0.38 3.87
CA ILE A 64 2.55 0.92 3.51
C ILE A 64 2.59 1.15 2.01
N PRO A 65 3.09 2.30 1.52
CA PRO A 65 3.29 2.51 0.09
C PRO A 65 4.07 1.35 -0.56
N ASN A 66 3.60 0.85 -1.70
CA ASN A 66 4.16 -0.30 -2.43
C ASN A 66 5.70 -0.33 -2.49
N VAL A 67 6.34 0.78 -2.90
CA VAL A 67 7.81 0.88 -2.97
C VAL A 67 8.46 0.66 -1.61
N ILE A 68 7.87 1.21 -0.55
CA ILE A 68 8.38 1.09 0.82
C ILE A 68 8.19 -0.34 1.32
N THR A 69 7.08 -1.01 1.00
CA THR A 69 6.85 -2.42 1.33
C THR A 69 7.92 -3.32 0.70
N VAL A 70 8.22 -3.11 -0.58
CA VAL A 70 9.25 -3.87 -1.29
C VAL A 70 10.61 -3.69 -0.61
N LEU A 71 10.99 -2.45 -0.31
CA LEU A 71 12.26 -2.11 0.34
C LEU A 71 12.36 -2.66 1.78
N ALA A 72 11.26 -2.63 2.54
CA ALA A 72 11.22 -3.14 3.91
C ALA A 72 11.42 -4.66 3.96
N LEU A 73 10.91 -5.39 2.96
CA LEU A 73 11.02 -6.85 2.90
C LEU A 73 12.31 -7.33 2.21
N LEU A 74 13.06 -6.45 1.54
CA LEU A 74 14.28 -6.79 0.81
C LEU A 74 15.33 -7.53 1.65
N PRO A 75 15.71 -7.08 2.86
CA PRO A 75 16.67 -7.81 3.70
C PRO A 75 16.20 -9.22 4.05
N LEU A 76 14.89 -9.40 4.26
CA LEU A 76 14.31 -10.70 4.51
C LEU A 76 14.36 -11.60 3.28
N LEU A 77 14.12 -11.06 2.08
CA LEU A 77 14.26 -11.80 0.83
C LEU A 77 15.70 -12.23 0.58
N GLU A 78 16.70 -11.44 0.97
CA GLU A 78 18.10 -11.83 0.87
C GLU A 78 18.43 -13.02 1.78
N ILE A 79 17.92 -13.02 3.01
CA ILE A 79 18.08 -14.14 3.96
C ILE A 79 17.41 -15.40 3.41
N LEU A 80 16.16 -15.31 2.98
CA LEU A 80 15.43 -16.43 2.39
C LEU A 80 16.09 -16.89 1.09
N GLY A 81 16.58 -15.95 0.29
CA GLY A 81 17.31 -16.21 -0.94
C GLY A 81 18.55 -17.07 -0.70
N LYS A 82 19.29 -16.86 0.40
CA LYS A 82 20.45 -17.69 0.76
C LYS A 82 20.06 -19.14 1.00
N ASP A 83 19.03 -19.37 1.81
CA ASP A 83 18.48 -20.72 2.07
C ASP A 83 17.99 -21.37 0.77
N PHE A 84 17.32 -20.60 -0.09
CA PHE A 84 16.85 -21.06 -1.38
C PHE A 84 17.98 -21.40 -2.36
N SER A 85 19.09 -20.65 -2.39
CA SER A 85 20.23 -20.95 -3.27
C SER A 85 20.85 -22.31 -3.05
N LEU A 86 20.74 -22.87 -1.84
CA LEU A 86 21.22 -24.23 -1.57
C LEU A 86 20.47 -25.27 -2.42
N TYR A 87 19.27 -24.92 -2.88
CA TYR A 87 18.41 -25.76 -3.69
C TYR A 87 18.18 -25.19 -5.10
N ASP A 88 18.61 -23.94 -5.37
CA ASP A 88 18.44 -23.19 -6.63
C ASP A 88 19.57 -23.54 -7.60
N THR A 89 19.27 -24.39 -8.59
CA THR A 89 20.09 -24.55 -9.79
C THR A 89 19.64 -23.52 -10.82
N PRO A 90 20.47 -23.15 -11.83
CA PRO A 90 20.12 -22.15 -12.84
C PRO A 90 18.79 -22.41 -13.60
N GLN A 91 18.23 -23.62 -13.49
CA GLN A 91 16.92 -23.99 -14.05
C GLN A 91 15.72 -23.74 -13.12
N LYS A 92 15.94 -23.36 -11.85
CA LYS A 92 14.91 -23.40 -10.80
C LYS A 92 14.31 -22.03 -10.42
N ASN A 93 14.98 -20.92 -10.76
CA ASN A 93 14.51 -19.53 -10.65
C ASN A 93 13.77 -19.20 -9.32
N LEU A 94 14.17 -19.83 -8.22
CA LEU A 94 13.40 -19.71 -6.97
C LEU A 94 13.63 -18.36 -6.30
N LYS A 95 14.85 -17.82 -6.34
CA LYS A 95 15.14 -16.44 -5.90
C LYS A 95 14.29 -15.42 -6.65
N SER A 96 14.18 -15.58 -7.97
CA SER A 96 13.34 -14.73 -8.82
C SER A 96 11.86 -14.83 -8.45
N SER A 97 11.39 -16.04 -8.11
CA SER A 97 10.00 -16.26 -7.66
C SER A 97 9.70 -15.55 -6.33
N LEU A 98 10.65 -15.52 -5.39
CA LEU A 98 10.51 -14.75 -4.14
C LEU A 98 10.47 -13.25 -4.40
N ALA A 99 11.35 -12.75 -5.26
CA ALA A 99 11.36 -11.34 -5.64
C ALA A 99 10.04 -10.94 -6.32
N MET A 100 9.56 -11.74 -7.28
CA MET A 100 8.28 -11.52 -7.97
C MET A 100 7.09 -11.58 -7.00
N ALA A 101 7.07 -12.52 -6.06
CA ALA A 101 6.03 -12.58 -5.03
C ALA A 101 5.97 -11.29 -4.21
N ASN A 102 7.12 -10.74 -3.82
CA ASN A 102 7.14 -9.48 -3.10
C ASN A 102 6.70 -8.29 -3.97
N LEU A 103 7.21 -8.20 -5.21
CA LEU A 103 6.90 -7.10 -6.14
C LEU A 103 5.42 -7.06 -6.51
N TYR A 104 4.86 -8.18 -6.97
CA TYR A 104 3.43 -8.26 -7.31
C TYR A 104 2.56 -8.11 -6.07
N GLY A 105 2.96 -8.72 -4.94
CA GLY A 105 2.23 -8.60 -3.68
C GLY A 105 2.11 -7.15 -3.27
N ALA A 106 3.23 -6.42 -3.20
CA ALA A 106 3.23 -5.01 -2.82
C ALA A 106 2.42 -4.14 -3.79
N ASN A 107 2.57 -4.34 -5.09
CA ASN A 107 1.82 -3.56 -6.09
C ASN A 107 0.31 -3.81 -6.02
N ILE A 108 -0.13 -5.08 -5.93
CA ILE A 108 -1.54 -5.43 -5.80
C ILE A 108 -2.08 -4.92 -4.46
N GLY A 109 -1.35 -5.12 -3.35
CA GLY A 109 -1.75 -4.63 -2.03
C GLY A 109 -1.97 -3.12 -1.97
N GLY A 110 -1.09 -2.35 -2.62
CA GLY A 110 -1.17 -0.90 -2.72
C GLY A 110 -2.48 -0.39 -3.34
N THR A 111 -3.14 -1.18 -4.21
CA THR A 111 -4.43 -0.81 -4.82
C THR A 111 -5.61 -0.98 -3.87
N GLY A 112 -5.47 -1.82 -2.83
CA GLY A 112 -6.58 -2.21 -1.95
C GLY A 112 -7.06 -1.14 -0.98
N SER A 113 -6.24 -0.11 -0.73
CA SER A 113 -6.53 0.95 0.22
C SER A 113 -6.25 2.32 -0.40
N ILE A 114 -7.07 3.30 -0.03
CA ILE A 114 -6.91 4.68 -0.51
C ILE A 114 -5.52 5.25 -0.17
N ASN A 115 -4.94 4.83 0.96
CA ASN A 115 -3.61 5.24 1.44
C ASN A 115 -2.46 4.39 0.89
N GLY A 116 -2.74 3.31 0.16
CA GLY A 116 -1.74 2.34 -0.27
C GLY A 116 -0.81 2.84 -1.39
N SER A 117 -1.21 3.90 -2.11
CA SER A 117 -0.43 4.48 -3.20
C SER A 117 -0.56 6.01 -3.26
N PRO A 118 0.55 6.75 -3.49
CA PRO A 118 0.50 8.18 -3.77
C PRO A 118 -0.36 8.55 -4.99
N ALA A 119 -0.47 7.65 -5.98
CA ALA A 119 -1.29 7.87 -7.17
C ALA A 119 -2.78 8.05 -6.83
N HIS A 120 -3.28 7.36 -5.80
CA HIS A 120 -4.67 7.50 -5.36
C HIS A 120 -4.95 8.90 -4.79
N LEU A 121 -4.02 9.45 -4.01
CA LEU A 121 -4.12 10.82 -3.50
C LEU A 121 -4.21 11.82 -4.66
N MET A 122 -3.39 11.61 -5.69
CA MET A 122 -3.36 12.47 -6.86
C MET A 122 -4.66 12.37 -7.66
N LEU A 123 -5.19 11.17 -7.90
CA LEU A 123 -6.48 10.95 -8.55
C LEU A 123 -7.60 11.69 -7.81
N LEU A 124 -7.70 11.51 -6.49
CA LEU A 124 -8.74 12.16 -5.68
C LEU A 124 -8.60 13.68 -5.69
N GLY A 125 -7.37 14.19 -5.61
CA GLY A 125 -7.09 15.62 -5.75
C GLY A 125 -7.48 16.17 -7.13
N PHE A 126 -7.28 15.41 -8.20
CA PHE A 126 -7.68 15.82 -9.54
C PHE A 126 -9.21 15.84 -9.71
N LEU A 127 -9.89 14.75 -9.32
CA LEU A 127 -11.35 14.65 -9.39
C LEU A 127 -12.03 15.77 -8.59
N ALA A 128 -11.42 16.15 -7.46
CA ALA A 128 -11.82 17.28 -6.65
C ALA A 128 -11.74 18.62 -7.38
N LEU A 129 -10.56 18.91 -7.93
CA LEU A 129 -10.27 20.18 -8.58
C LEU A 129 -11.16 20.41 -9.80
N LYS A 130 -11.46 19.33 -10.54
CA LYS A 130 -12.35 19.36 -11.71
C LYS A 130 -13.83 19.16 -11.36
N ALA A 131 -14.17 19.00 -10.08
CA ALA A 131 -15.52 18.79 -9.58
C ALA A 131 -16.29 17.70 -10.36
N VAL A 132 -15.62 16.58 -10.68
CA VAL A 132 -16.17 15.50 -11.51
C VAL A 132 -17.41 14.89 -10.84
N PRO A 133 -18.57 14.79 -11.51
CA PRO A 133 -19.79 14.26 -10.90
C PRO A 133 -19.54 12.90 -10.21
N GLY A 134 -19.97 12.78 -8.95
CA GLY A 134 -19.81 11.55 -8.18
C GLY A 134 -18.48 11.42 -7.41
N TYR A 135 -17.55 12.38 -7.50
CA TYR A 135 -16.27 12.30 -6.78
C TYR A 135 -16.44 12.17 -5.24
N GLN A 136 -17.54 12.68 -4.67
CA GLN A 136 -17.80 12.65 -3.23
C GLN A 136 -17.99 11.23 -2.69
N GLN A 137 -18.29 10.27 -3.58
CA GLN A 137 -18.47 8.87 -3.23
C GLN A 137 -17.15 8.20 -2.86
N PHE A 138 -16.00 8.74 -3.28
CA PHE A 138 -14.69 8.21 -2.94
C PHE A 138 -14.29 8.58 -1.52
N ASN A 139 -14.66 7.73 -0.57
CA ASN A 139 -14.19 7.75 0.82
C ASN A 139 -13.49 6.43 1.18
N PHE A 140 -12.88 6.37 2.37
CA PHE A 140 -12.09 5.22 2.80
C PHE A 140 -12.87 3.89 2.76
N VAL A 141 -14.12 3.88 3.25
CA VAL A 141 -14.98 2.68 3.28
C VAL A 141 -15.38 2.25 1.87
N SER A 142 -15.80 3.20 1.04
CA SER A 142 -16.16 2.91 -0.36
C SER A 142 -14.99 2.30 -1.12
N TRP A 143 -13.77 2.80 -0.89
CA TRP A 143 -12.55 2.29 -1.51
C TRP A 143 -12.24 0.87 -1.05
N LEU A 144 -12.32 0.61 0.25
CA LEU A 144 -12.14 -0.73 0.79
C LEU A 144 -13.20 -1.72 0.26
N GLY A 145 -14.43 -1.25 0.04
CA GLY A 145 -15.53 -2.07 -0.47
C GLY A 145 -15.25 -2.75 -1.81
N TRP A 146 -14.57 -2.07 -2.73
CA TRP A 146 -14.15 -2.66 -4.02
C TRP A 146 -12.67 -3.08 -4.03
N GLY A 147 -11.82 -2.35 -3.31
CA GLY A 147 -10.38 -2.59 -3.25
C GLY A 147 -10.02 -3.93 -2.59
N LEU A 148 -10.68 -4.30 -1.49
CA LEU A 148 -10.42 -5.57 -0.80
C LEU A 148 -10.75 -6.79 -1.67
N PRO A 149 -11.96 -6.90 -2.28
CA PRO A 149 -12.26 -7.98 -3.22
C PRO A 149 -11.28 -8.04 -4.39
N LEU A 150 -10.93 -6.88 -4.95
CA LEU A 150 -10.00 -6.80 -6.08
C LEU A 150 -8.60 -7.30 -5.70
N VAL A 151 -8.07 -6.90 -4.54
CA VAL A 151 -6.79 -7.40 -4.03
C VAL A 151 -6.84 -8.90 -3.81
N LEU A 152 -7.92 -9.44 -3.23
CA LEU A 152 -8.06 -10.87 -3.01
C LEU A 152 -8.04 -11.66 -4.32
N VAL A 153 -8.79 -11.19 -5.33
CA VAL A 153 -8.84 -11.82 -6.66
C VAL A 153 -7.47 -11.74 -7.34
N LEU A 154 -6.89 -10.55 -7.46
CA LEU A 154 -5.60 -10.35 -8.14
C LEU A 154 -4.46 -11.08 -7.45
N THR A 155 -4.41 -11.07 -6.11
CA THR A 155 -3.39 -11.79 -5.34
C THR A 155 -3.54 -13.30 -5.51
N THR A 156 -4.78 -13.81 -5.57
CA THR A 156 -5.03 -15.24 -5.85
C THR A 156 -4.62 -15.60 -7.28
N CYS A 157 -4.96 -14.77 -8.28
CA CYS A 157 -4.51 -14.97 -9.67
C CYS A 157 -2.97 -14.95 -9.77
N ALA A 158 -2.31 -13.98 -9.13
CA ALA A 158 -0.86 -13.90 -9.07
C ALA A 158 -0.26 -15.14 -8.38
N ALA A 159 -0.85 -15.62 -7.29
CA ALA A 159 -0.42 -16.83 -6.62
C ALA A 159 -0.46 -18.06 -7.54
N LEU A 160 -1.55 -18.22 -8.30
CA LEU A 160 -1.70 -19.29 -9.27
C LEU A 160 -0.64 -19.16 -10.37
N ILE A 161 -0.45 -17.98 -10.95
CA ILE A 161 0.57 -17.71 -11.97
C ILE A 161 1.98 -18.06 -11.46
N LEU A 162 2.36 -17.56 -10.28
CA LEU A 162 3.68 -17.84 -9.69
C LEU A 162 3.89 -19.33 -9.45
N VAL A 163 2.92 -20.04 -8.86
CA VAL A 163 3.07 -21.46 -8.54
C VAL A 163 3.04 -22.34 -9.79
N PHE A 164 2.16 -22.05 -10.74
CA PHE A 164 1.95 -22.90 -11.91
C PHE A 164 2.92 -22.64 -13.06
N LEU A 165 3.43 -21.41 -13.22
CA LEU A 165 4.33 -21.04 -14.31
C LEU A 165 5.79 -20.88 -13.87
N LEU A 166 6.05 -20.27 -12.70
CA LEU A 166 7.41 -19.94 -12.28
C LEU A 166 8.06 -21.02 -11.41
N ILE A 167 7.29 -21.72 -10.56
CA ILE A 167 7.82 -22.81 -9.74
C ILE A 167 7.79 -24.14 -10.51
N PRO A 168 8.96 -24.79 -10.75
CA PRO A 168 9.03 -26.09 -11.40
C PRO A 168 8.19 -27.15 -10.66
N ARG A 169 7.47 -28.00 -11.41
CA ARG A 169 6.53 -28.99 -10.84
C ARG A 169 7.15 -29.87 -9.75
N HIS A 170 8.41 -30.29 -9.93
CA HIS A 170 9.12 -31.15 -8.99
C HIS A 170 9.46 -30.47 -7.65
N LEU A 171 9.52 -29.13 -7.62
CA LEU A 171 9.85 -28.34 -6.42
C LEU A 171 8.61 -27.86 -5.67
N ARG A 172 7.42 -27.96 -6.26
CA ARG A 172 6.19 -27.47 -5.61
C ARG A 172 5.89 -28.15 -4.28
N ARG A 173 6.32 -29.41 -4.14
CA ARG A 173 6.15 -30.23 -2.94
C ARG A 173 7.44 -30.40 -2.12
N SER A 174 8.57 -29.87 -2.58
CA SER A 174 9.82 -29.98 -1.83
C SER A 174 9.81 -29.07 -0.62
N ASN A 175 10.55 -29.50 0.41
CA ASN A 175 10.77 -28.72 1.62
C ASN A 175 12.17 -28.15 1.64
N ILE A 176 12.29 -26.96 2.18
CA ILE A 176 13.56 -26.29 2.46
C ILE A 176 13.73 -26.17 3.97
N ASP A 177 14.92 -26.50 4.45
CA ASP A 177 15.32 -26.22 5.81
C ASP A 177 15.85 -24.79 5.92
N PHE A 178 15.26 -24.03 6.82
CA PHE A 178 15.52 -22.60 7.01
C PHE A 178 16.71 -22.34 7.93
N LEU A 179 17.90 -22.78 7.56
CA LEU A 179 19.09 -22.69 8.42
C LEU A 179 19.49 -21.23 8.72
N HIS A 180 19.51 -20.35 7.71
CA HIS A 180 19.90 -18.95 7.89
C HIS A 180 18.76 -18.11 8.47
N PHE A 181 17.52 -18.40 8.06
CA PHE A 181 16.37 -17.67 8.60
C PHE A 181 16.14 -17.93 10.10
N HIS A 182 16.42 -19.14 10.62
CA HIS A 182 16.32 -19.41 12.06
C HIS A 182 17.43 -18.77 12.90
N SER A 183 18.63 -18.55 12.33
CA SER A 183 19.76 -17.97 13.05
C SER A 183 19.65 -16.45 13.20
N GLN A 184 19.03 -15.76 12.24
CA GLN A 184 18.76 -14.31 12.30
C GLN A 184 17.33 -14.02 12.79
N ARG A 185 17.10 -14.15 14.10
CA ARG A 185 15.85 -13.65 14.71
C ARG A 185 15.92 -12.13 14.87
N SER A 186 15.18 -11.40 14.04
CA SER A 186 14.95 -9.97 14.23
C SER A 186 13.98 -9.75 15.40
N HIS A 187 14.48 -9.51 16.61
CA HIS A 187 13.65 -9.05 17.72
C HIS A 187 13.53 -7.52 17.65
N PHE A 188 12.43 -7.02 17.10
CA PHE A 188 12.17 -5.58 17.17
C PHE A 188 11.40 -5.27 18.47
N PRO A 189 11.89 -4.34 19.30
CA PRO A 189 11.19 -3.96 20.53
C PRO A 189 9.88 -3.23 20.20
N LEU A 190 8.90 -3.31 21.12
CA LEU A 190 7.61 -2.59 21.05
C LEU A 190 6.71 -2.94 19.85
N GLN A 191 6.86 -4.12 19.26
CA GLN A 191 6.00 -4.58 18.15
C GLN A 191 4.51 -4.66 18.51
N LYS A 192 4.17 -5.20 19.68
CA LYS A 192 2.77 -5.36 20.13
C LYS A 192 2.04 -4.01 20.24
N PRO A 193 2.54 -3.01 20.99
CA PRO A 193 1.84 -1.72 21.09
C PRO A 193 1.76 -1.02 19.73
N ALA A 194 2.78 -1.13 18.88
CA ALA A 194 2.76 -0.58 17.54
C ALA A 194 1.66 -1.19 16.66
N LEU A 195 1.50 -2.52 16.69
CA LEU A 195 0.43 -3.22 15.97
C LEU A 195 -0.95 -2.84 16.51
N ILE A 196 -1.14 -2.81 17.84
CA ILE A 196 -2.40 -2.44 18.48
C ILE A 196 -2.81 -1.02 18.09
N LEU A 197 -1.88 -0.07 18.19
CA LEU A 197 -2.13 1.32 17.83
C LEU A 197 -2.54 1.45 16.36
N SER A 198 -1.92 0.69 15.48
CA SER A 198 -2.21 0.73 14.04
C SER A 198 -3.57 0.11 13.69
N ILE A 199 -3.95 -1.00 14.34
CA ILE A 199 -5.29 -1.59 14.21
C ILE A 199 -6.34 -0.60 14.72
N PHE A 200 -6.12 0.01 15.88
CA PHE A 200 -7.02 1.02 16.44
C PHE A 200 -7.19 2.20 15.48
N SER A 201 -6.09 2.66 14.88
CA SER A 201 -6.12 3.73 13.87
C SER A 201 -6.96 3.37 12.66
N PHE A 202 -6.74 2.19 12.09
CA PHE A 202 -7.52 1.70 10.97
C PHE A 202 -9.02 1.65 11.28
N LEU A 203 -9.39 1.08 12.44
CA LEU A 203 -10.79 0.99 12.87
C LEU A 203 -11.42 2.36 13.11
N PHE A 204 -10.67 3.29 13.69
CA PHE A 204 -11.11 4.66 13.91
C PHE A 204 -11.47 5.36 12.58
N TRP A 205 -10.56 5.30 11.60
CA TRP A 205 -10.80 5.90 10.29
C TRP A 205 -11.92 5.21 9.50
N LEU A 206 -12.04 3.89 9.63
CA LEU A 206 -13.14 3.11 9.06
C LEU A 206 -14.49 3.56 9.63
N LEU A 207 -14.58 3.71 10.96
CA LEU A 207 -15.79 4.17 11.64
C LEU A 207 -16.14 5.60 11.19
N LEU A 208 -15.16 6.51 11.21
CA LEU A 208 -15.36 7.91 10.82
C LEU A 208 -15.82 8.05 9.37
N SER A 209 -15.26 7.26 8.46
CA SER A 209 -15.69 7.20 7.06
C SER A 209 -17.07 6.58 6.89
N THR A 210 -17.45 5.60 7.73
CA THR A 210 -18.79 4.99 7.70
C THR A 210 -19.85 6.00 8.16
N ILE A 211 -19.57 6.75 9.22
CA ILE A 211 -20.45 7.83 9.72
C ILE A 211 -20.70 8.86 8.62
N ASN A 212 -19.64 9.28 7.92
CA ASN A 212 -19.74 10.20 6.79
C ASN A 212 -20.58 9.66 5.63
N LEU A 213 -20.51 8.37 5.36
CA LEU A 213 -21.29 7.72 4.32
C LEU A 213 -22.78 7.64 4.69
N LEU A 214 -23.10 7.37 5.96
CA LEU A 214 -24.48 7.17 6.44
C LEU A 214 -25.23 8.47 6.70
N ILE A 215 -24.57 9.44 7.36
CA ILE A 215 -25.21 10.71 7.78
C ILE A 215 -25.08 11.78 6.67
N GLY A 216 -24.08 11.65 5.80
CA GLY A 216 -23.86 12.58 4.71
C GLY A 216 -23.32 13.95 5.17
N PRO A 217 -23.63 15.04 4.45
CA PRO A 217 -22.97 16.34 4.63
C PRO A 217 -23.07 16.95 6.02
N ALA A 218 -24.12 16.62 6.78
CA ALA A 218 -24.33 17.13 8.14
C ALA A 218 -23.25 16.64 9.13
N ALA A 219 -22.65 15.48 8.89
CA ALA A 219 -21.62 14.92 9.77
C ALA A 219 -20.21 15.47 9.49
N TYR A 220 -19.93 15.99 8.29
CA TYR A 220 -18.56 16.29 7.85
C TYR A 220 -17.79 17.24 8.77
N LEU A 221 -18.45 18.25 9.33
CA LEU A 221 -17.79 19.18 10.24
C LEU A 221 -17.40 18.49 11.55
N ALA A 222 -18.33 17.75 12.16
CA ALA A 222 -18.08 17.04 13.41
C ALA A 222 -17.03 15.93 13.25
N THR A 223 -17.11 15.14 12.17
CA THR A 223 -16.15 14.06 11.91
C THR A 223 -14.76 14.60 11.58
N THR A 224 -14.66 15.73 10.90
CA THR A 224 -13.36 16.41 10.66
C THR A 224 -12.72 16.85 11.97
N ILE A 225 -13.47 17.47 12.89
CA ILE A 225 -12.96 17.89 14.21
C ILE A 225 -12.49 16.66 15.01
N VAL A 226 -13.30 15.61 15.04
CA VAL A 226 -12.95 14.34 15.72
C VAL A 226 -11.69 13.72 15.10
N GLY A 227 -11.54 13.76 13.78
CA GLY A 227 -10.35 13.32 13.06
C GLY A 227 -9.08 14.10 13.41
N ILE A 228 -9.18 15.43 13.54
CA ILE A 228 -8.06 16.29 13.96
C ILE A 228 -7.64 15.95 15.40
N LEU A 229 -8.60 15.90 16.33
CA LEU A 229 -8.32 15.57 17.73
C LEU A 229 -7.66 14.19 17.88
N TYR A 230 -8.17 13.22 17.12
CA TYR A 230 -7.57 11.89 17.06
C TYR A 230 -6.13 11.92 16.52
N LEU A 231 -5.86 12.66 15.43
CA LEU A 231 -4.51 12.74 14.88
C LEU A 231 -3.53 13.37 15.88
N LEU A 232 -3.95 14.41 16.61
CA LEU A 232 -3.15 15.02 17.67
C LEU A 232 -2.85 14.04 18.80
N LEU A 233 -3.85 13.27 19.24
CA LEU A 233 -3.67 12.21 20.24
C LEU A 233 -2.70 11.12 19.74
N PHE A 234 -2.86 10.70 18.48
CA PHE A 234 -1.99 9.71 17.85
C PHE A 234 -0.54 10.18 17.78
N LEU A 235 -0.31 11.44 17.40
CA LEU A 235 1.02 12.07 17.42
C LEU A 235 1.60 12.10 18.84
N ALA A 236 0.79 12.44 19.85
CA ALA A 236 1.20 12.42 21.25
C ALA A 236 1.67 11.01 21.67
N LEU A 237 0.88 9.99 21.35
CA LEU A 237 1.19 8.58 21.65
C LEU A 237 2.45 8.08 20.94
N LEU A 238 2.70 8.51 19.70
CA LEU A 238 3.89 8.10 18.94
C LEU A 238 5.19 8.69 19.49
N PHE A 239 5.20 9.99 19.78
CA PHE A 239 6.45 10.74 20.01
C PHE A 239 6.72 11.11 21.48
N PHE A 240 5.70 11.10 22.33
CA PHE A 240 5.82 11.61 23.70
C PHE A 240 5.62 10.53 24.76
N PHE A 241 4.74 9.56 24.54
CA PHE A 241 4.49 8.49 25.52
C PHE A 241 5.54 7.37 25.42
N PRO A 242 6.31 7.11 26.51
CA PRO A 242 7.32 6.08 26.51
C PRO A 242 6.68 4.74 26.93
N PHE A 243 6.91 3.69 26.14
CA PHE A 243 6.39 2.35 26.41
C PHE A 243 7.45 1.51 27.13
N SER A 244 7.01 0.75 28.14
CA SER A 244 7.90 -0.15 28.88
C SER A 244 8.12 -1.45 28.11
N HIS A 245 9.36 -1.87 27.99
CA HIS A 245 9.72 -3.16 27.40
C HIS A 245 9.88 -4.21 28.50
N THR A 246 9.24 -5.36 28.36
CA THR A 246 9.29 -6.43 29.38
C THR A 246 10.68 -7.02 29.61
N GLN A 247 11.63 -6.78 28.70
CA GLN A 247 13.01 -7.28 28.79
C GLN A 247 14.07 -6.19 28.95
N ASN A 248 13.70 -4.90 28.93
CA ASN A 248 14.67 -3.80 29.08
C ASN A 248 14.08 -2.73 30.01
N THR A 249 14.83 -2.33 31.04
CA THR A 249 14.42 -1.31 32.04
C THR A 249 14.26 0.10 31.45
N LEU A 250 14.70 0.32 30.22
CA LEU A 250 14.60 1.59 29.51
C LEU A 250 13.25 1.70 28.79
N LYS A 251 12.47 2.72 29.13
CA LYS A 251 11.26 3.08 28.40
C LYS A 251 11.65 3.72 27.06
N GLU A 252 11.18 3.16 25.95
CA GLU A 252 11.45 3.68 24.61
C GLU A 252 10.16 4.28 24.02
N LYS A 253 10.30 5.36 23.25
CA LYS A 253 9.19 5.95 22.48
C LYS A 253 8.90 5.09 21.25
N LEU A 254 7.66 5.02 20.79
CA LEU A 254 7.28 4.24 19.59
C LEU A 254 8.01 4.72 18.33
N LEU A 255 8.15 6.03 18.16
CA LEU A 255 8.85 6.64 17.03
C LEU A 255 9.66 7.86 17.50
N ALA A 256 10.87 8.04 16.99
CA ALA A 256 11.58 9.31 17.10
C ALA A 256 11.27 10.19 15.87
N PHE A 257 11.33 11.51 16.00
CA PHE A 257 11.07 12.41 14.87
C PHE A 257 12.00 12.14 13.67
N LYS A 258 13.25 11.74 13.94
CA LYS A 258 14.22 11.34 12.91
C LYS A 258 13.78 10.10 12.12
N ASP A 259 13.03 9.18 12.76
CA ASP A 259 12.56 7.95 12.12
C ASP A 259 11.47 8.22 11.06
N CYS A 260 10.86 9.41 11.06
CA CYS A 260 9.95 9.82 9.99
C CYS A 260 10.67 10.04 8.65
N PHE A 261 11.94 10.45 8.70
CA PHE A 261 12.71 10.87 7.52
C PHE A 261 13.85 9.91 7.14
N ASN A 262 14.34 9.11 8.10
CA ASN A 262 15.36 8.10 7.82
C ASN A 262 14.87 7.04 6.82
N ASN A 263 15.73 6.54 5.93
CA ASN A 263 15.38 5.48 4.97
C ASN A 263 14.15 5.79 4.10
N LEU A 264 13.85 7.08 3.85
CA LEU A 264 12.88 7.45 2.83
C LEU A 264 13.52 7.31 1.44
N PRO A 265 12.80 6.75 0.46
CA PRO A 265 13.26 6.76 -0.93
C PRO A 265 13.14 8.19 -1.49
N ALA A 266 14.15 9.03 -1.23
CA ALA A 266 14.16 10.45 -1.59
C ALA A 266 13.84 10.68 -3.07
N LYS A 267 14.35 9.81 -3.96
CA LYS A 267 14.06 9.83 -5.41
C LYS A 267 12.56 9.64 -5.72
N GLY A 268 11.86 8.80 -4.97
CA GLY A 268 10.42 8.59 -5.12
C GLY A 268 9.62 9.83 -4.74
N PHE A 269 10.00 10.50 -3.65
CA PHE A 269 9.36 11.77 -3.26
C PHE A 269 9.62 12.88 -4.28
N ILE A 270 10.83 12.98 -4.82
CA ILE A 270 11.16 13.92 -5.90
C ILE A 270 10.26 13.67 -7.12
N LEU A 271 10.08 12.40 -7.51
CA LEU A 271 9.21 12.04 -8.63
C LEU A 271 7.74 12.44 -8.37
N ILE A 272 7.24 12.23 -7.15
CA ILE A 272 5.90 12.68 -6.76
C ILE A 272 5.79 14.20 -6.94
N ILE A 273 6.76 14.97 -6.43
CA ILE A 273 6.77 16.43 -6.56
C ILE A 273 6.75 16.85 -8.04
N ILE A 274 7.64 16.27 -8.87
CA ILE A 274 7.70 16.55 -10.31
C ILE A 274 6.35 16.25 -10.98
N THR A 275 5.75 15.11 -10.65
CA THR A 275 4.47 14.69 -11.24
C THR A 275 3.32 15.62 -10.83
N PHE A 276 3.29 16.05 -9.56
CA PHE A 276 2.33 17.03 -9.08
C PHE A 276 2.50 18.38 -9.79
N SER A 277 3.74 18.86 -9.93
CA SER A 277 4.03 20.12 -10.63
C SER A 277 3.65 20.05 -12.11
N LEU A 278 3.97 18.95 -12.80
CA LEU A 278 3.61 18.74 -14.19
C LEU A 278 2.08 18.66 -14.36
N SER A 279 1.39 17.94 -13.49
CA SER A 279 -0.07 17.83 -13.53
C SER A 279 -0.75 19.17 -13.29
N ALA A 280 -0.26 19.96 -12.33
CA ALA A 280 -0.74 21.31 -12.08
C ALA A 280 -0.51 22.24 -13.28
N LEU A 281 0.64 22.10 -13.96
CA LEU A 281 0.94 22.85 -15.18
C LEU A 281 -0.01 22.46 -16.33
N LEU A 282 -0.23 21.16 -16.57
CA LEU A 282 -1.17 20.68 -17.61
C LEU A 282 -2.60 21.17 -17.35
N LEU A 283 -3.00 21.19 -16.08
CA LEU A 283 -4.27 21.76 -15.63
C LEU A 283 -4.36 23.26 -15.87
N ALA A 284 -3.30 24.02 -15.56
CA ALA A 284 -3.24 25.47 -15.75
C ALA A 284 -3.24 25.85 -17.24
N LEU A 285 -2.64 25.01 -18.08
CA LEU A 285 -2.66 25.15 -19.55
C LEU A 285 -3.98 24.68 -20.18
N GLU A 286 -4.93 24.17 -19.38
CA GLU A 286 -6.21 23.64 -19.84
C GLU A 286 -6.08 22.66 -21.01
N VAL A 287 -5.04 21.81 -20.96
CA VAL A 287 -4.73 20.85 -22.04
C VAL A 287 -5.92 19.92 -22.31
N ASP A 288 -6.73 19.64 -21.29
CA ASP A 288 -7.98 18.91 -21.42
C ASP A 288 -8.94 19.54 -22.45
N LYS A 289 -9.04 20.88 -22.50
CA LYS A 289 -9.88 21.58 -23.48
C LYS A 289 -9.30 21.55 -24.90
N LEU A 290 -7.97 21.48 -25.03
CA LEU A 290 -7.31 21.36 -26.34
C LEU A 290 -7.49 19.97 -26.95
N ILE A 291 -7.47 18.93 -26.11
CA ILE A 291 -7.54 17.53 -26.56
C ILE A 291 -8.99 17.06 -26.75
N THR A 292 -9.94 17.58 -25.97
CA THR A 292 -11.36 17.17 -26.03
C THR A 292 -11.95 17.19 -27.44
N PRO A 293 -11.76 18.24 -28.28
CA PRO A 293 -12.27 18.26 -29.64
C PRO A 293 -11.69 17.14 -30.52
N LEU A 294 -10.37 16.89 -30.41
CA LEU A 294 -9.68 15.83 -31.15
C LEU A 294 -10.21 14.45 -30.77
N ILE A 295 -10.41 14.21 -29.47
CA ILE A 295 -10.98 12.95 -28.98
C ILE A 295 -12.44 12.80 -29.44
N SER A 296 -13.23 13.87 -29.38
CA SER A 296 -14.65 13.83 -29.78
C SER A 296 -14.84 13.57 -31.28
N PHE A 297 -13.84 13.86 -32.11
CA PHE A 297 -13.85 13.51 -33.54
C PHE A 297 -13.61 12.01 -33.78
N ILE A 298 -12.81 11.37 -32.93
CA ILE A 298 -12.43 9.96 -33.05
C ILE A 298 -13.43 9.04 -32.36
N ILE A 299 -13.97 9.46 -31.20
CA ILE A 299 -14.91 8.65 -30.42
C ILE A 299 -16.32 8.78 -31.00
N PRO A 300 -17.03 7.66 -31.26
CA PRO A 300 -18.43 7.69 -31.69
C PRO A 300 -19.33 8.47 -30.73
N ALA A 301 -20.39 9.11 -31.23
CA ALA A 301 -21.30 9.91 -30.40
C ALA A 301 -21.96 9.13 -29.22
N HIS A 302 -22.12 7.82 -29.37
CA HIS A 302 -22.60 6.91 -28.32
C HIS A 302 -21.63 5.74 -28.15
N PRO A 303 -20.48 5.96 -27.49
CA PRO A 303 -19.52 4.90 -27.32
C PRO A 303 -20.02 3.94 -26.22
N SER A 304 -19.85 2.64 -26.45
CA SER A 304 -20.13 1.66 -25.40
C SER A 304 -19.21 1.89 -24.22
N LEU A 305 -19.79 2.13 -23.04
CA LEU A 305 -19.05 2.34 -21.78
C LEU A 305 -18.03 1.22 -21.54
N PHE A 306 -18.40 -0.02 -21.87
CA PHE A 306 -17.54 -1.19 -21.73
C PHE A 306 -16.26 -1.04 -22.56
N TRP A 307 -16.37 -0.72 -23.86
CA TRP A 307 -15.23 -0.64 -24.76
C TRP A 307 -14.31 0.54 -24.43
N VAL A 308 -14.88 1.68 -24.04
CA VAL A 308 -14.11 2.84 -23.60
C VAL A 308 -13.32 2.51 -22.34
N THR A 309 -13.98 1.91 -21.34
CA THR A 309 -13.32 1.51 -20.09
C THR A 309 -12.23 0.48 -20.34
N LEU A 310 -12.51 -0.53 -21.17
CA LEU A 310 -11.52 -1.55 -21.52
C LEU A 310 -10.29 -0.94 -22.21
N LEU A 311 -10.49 -0.02 -23.16
CA LEU A 311 -9.39 0.66 -23.85
C LEU A 311 -8.53 1.47 -22.87
N PHE A 312 -9.15 2.24 -21.97
CA PHE A 312 -8.41 2.99 -20.95
C PHE A 312 -7.69 2.08 -19.96
N CYS A 313 -8.30 0.96 -19.55
CA CYS A 313 -7.64 -0.03 -18.70
C CYS A 313 -6.43 -0.65 -19.41
N LEU A 314 -6.56 -1.06 -20.67
CA LEU A 314 -5.45 -1.61 -21.44
C LEU A 314 -4.34 -0.57 -21.62
N ALA A 315 -4.69 0.64 -22.05
CA ALA A 315 -3.73 1.72 -22.24
C ALA A 315 -2.97 2.04 -20.95
N THR A 316 -3.67 2.19 -19.82
CA THR A 316 -3.01 2.50 -18.53
C THR A 316 -2.13 1.35 -18.05
N VAL A 317 -2.57 0.09 -18.18
CA VAL A 317 -1.75 -1.08 -17.86
C VAL A 317 -0.46 -1.09 -18.70
N PHE A 318 -0.56 -0.92 -20.02
CA PHE A 318 0.62 -0.90 -20.89
C PHE A 318 1.54 0.29 -20.63
N ILE A 319 1.01 1.50 -20.43
CA ILE A 319 1.82 2.70 -20.17
C ILE A 319 2.54 2.57 -18.82
N SER A 320 1.91 1.95 -17.82
CA SER A 320 2.49 1.76 -16.49
C SER A 320 3.71 0.81 -16.47
N GLU A 321 3.94 0.04 -17.53
CA GLU A 321 5.17 -0.76 -17.69
C GLU A 321 6.39 0.12 -18.05
N PHE A 322 6.16 1.29 -18.66
CA PHE A 322 7.22 2.21 -19.10
C PHE A 322 7.37 3.42 -18.18
N ILE A 323 6.28 3.85 -17.55
CA ILE A 323 6.20 5.06 -16.73
C ILE A 323 5.81 4.69 -15.30
N SER A 324 6.25 5.46 -14.31
CA SER A 324 5.87 5.23 -12.90
C SER A 324 4.35 5.27 -12.71
N ASN A 325 3.83 4.39 -11.85
CA ASN A 325 2.40 4.31 -11.50
C ASN A 325 1.78 5.67 -11.10
N THR A 326 2.55 6.56 -10.48
CA THR A 326 2.05 7.89 -10.08
C THR A 326 1.99 8.87 -11.24
N ALA A 327 2.88 8.70 -12.23
CA ALA A 327 2.99 9.57 -13.40
C ALA A 327 2.14 9.12 -14.59
N THR A 328 1.66 7.87 -14.57
CA THR A 328 0.74 7.29 -15.55
C THR A 328 -0.68 7.77 -15.27
#